data_AF-A0A1G6IUE5-F1
#
_entry.id   AF-A0A1G6IUE5-F1
#
_cell.length_a   1.000
_cell.length_b   1.000
_cell.length_c   1.000
_cell.angle_alpha   90.00
_cell.angle_beta   90.00
_cell.angle_gamma   90.00
#
_symmetry.space_group_name_H-M   'P 1'
#
loop_
_entity.id
_entity.type
_entity.pdbx_description
1 polymer ?
#
loop_
_entity_poly.entity_id
_entity_poly.type
_entity_poly.pdbx_seq_one_letter_code
_entity_poly.pdbx_strand_id
1 'polypeptide(L)'
;MSDLVYTRVSTDEQSTARQTHLLTAAGLVAGAPGVRKFSDPATSSKTPALKRAGFADLARYARPGDTLTVAELYRLCRDLADILTVRAWCQDHQVKLRVLSGALSGITDLASTDATTTMLVNVLVSVGQFQRDLQNELTRDGLAAARAAGKTLGRPARLTQAGTIDDVRRDYLAGASIAALARQHQVSRAAIRTTLADLLPDRPARPTKTAPPVRVEIPGQIAALLTDHPDLDPSERNALTGGRTTRRGRGYTLTVTAPADIHQTLLGAAATLITTESTPATRKAYRTYTQRVADRAPAPTGA
;
A
#
# COMPACT_ATOMS: atom_id res chain seq x y z
N MET A 1 -36.53 11.79 -19.11
CA MET A 1 -35.20 11.93 -18.49
C MET A 1 -35.39 11.69 -17.01
N SER A 2 -34.59 10.81 -16.43
CA SER A 2 -34.69 10.41 -15.03
C SER A 2 -33.46 10.87 -14.25
N ASP A 3 -33.64 11.18 -12.98
CA ASP A 3 -32.56 11.35 -12.01
C ASP A 3 -32.19 9.98 -11.42
N LEU A 4 -31.02 9.48 -11.80
CA LEU A 4 -30.41 8.26 -11.29
C LEU A 4 -29.60 8.62 -10.05
N VAL A 5 -30.16 8.39 -8.88
CA VAL A 5 -29.55 8.75 -7.61
C VAL A 5 -28.72 7.57 -7.12
N TYR A 6 -27.42 7.77 -6.97
CA TYR A 6 -26.52 6.73 -6.44
C TYR A 6 -26.09 7.04 -5.00
N THR A 7 -26.25 6.05 -4.13
CA THR A 7 -25.83 6.09 -2.73
C THR A 7 -24.84 4.98 -2.39
N ARG A 8 -23.93 5.27 -1.47
CA ARG A 8 -23.03 4.26 -0.90
C ARG A 8 -23.19 4.29 0.61
N VAL A 9 -23.75 3.22 1.15
CA VAL A 9 -24.02 3.11 2.59
C VAL A 9 -22.87 2.31 3.21
N SER A 10 -22.01 2.99 3.96
CA SER A 10 -21.00 2.31 4.77
C SER A 10 -21.60 1.93 6.13
N THR A 11 -20.90 1.11 6.92
CA THR A 11 -21.33 0.75 8.29
C THR A 11 -21.33 1.93 9.27
N ASP A 12 -20.89 3.11 8.86
CA ASP A 12 -20.92 4.35 9.65
C ASP A 12 -22.26 5.08 9.45
N GLU A 13 -23.11 5.05 10.47
CA GLU A 13 -24.43 5.69 10.51
C GLU A 13 -24.37 7.21 10.30
N GLN A 14 -23.33 7.88 10.81
CA GLN A 14 -23.18 9.34 10.71
C GLN A 14 -22.97 9.78 9.26
N SER A 15 -22.24 8.97 8.49
CA SER A 15 -21.96 9.22 7.08
C SER A 15 -23.22 9.16 6.19
N THR A 16 -24.18 8.33 6.58
CA THR A 16 -25.42 8.08 5.84
C THR A 16 -26.44 9.20 6.06
N ALA A 17 -26.47 9.79 7.26
CA ALA A 17 -27.39 10.88 7.60
C ALA A 17 -27.18 12.12 6.72
N ARG A 18 -25.92 12.57 6.53
CA ARG A 18 -25.59 13.73 5.67
C ARG A 18 -26.00 13.49 4.21
N GLN A 19 -25.70 12.30 3.68
CA GLN A 19 -26.06 11.94 2.31
C GLN A 19 -27.57 11.96 2.11
N THR A 20 -28.32 11.38 3.05
CA THR A 20 -29.79 11.40 3.03
C THR A 20 -30.31 12.84 3.09
N HIS A 21 -29.77 13.68 3.97
CA HIS A 21 -30.18 15.08 4.09
C HIS A 21 -30.00 15.85 2.77
N LEU A 22 -28.84 15.75 2.12
CA LEU A 22 -28.56 16.43 0.85
C LEU A 22 -29.51 15.97 -0.27
N LEU A 23 -29.77 14.67 -0.37
CA LEU A 23 -30.69 14.12 -1.36
C LEU A 23 -32.14 14.55 -1.10
N THR A 24 -32.57 14.57 0.16
CA THR A 24 -33.91 15.03 0.54
C THR A 24 -34.08 16.52 0.26
N ALA A 25 -33.09 17.35 0.60
CA ALA A 25 -33.10 18.79 0.31
C ALA A 25 -33.18 19.10 -1.19
N ALA A 26 -32.63 18.22 -2.04
CA ALA A 26 -32.73 18.30 -3.49
C ALA A 26 -34.03 17.69 -4.07
N GLY A 27 -34.94 17.17 -3.24
CA GLY A 27 -36.16 16.48 -3.70
C GLY A 27 -35.92 15.09 -4.28
N LEU A 28 -34.70 14.56 -4.16
CA LEU A 28 -34.26 13.29 -4.75
C LEU A 28 -34.50 12.11 -3.81
N VAL A 29 -35.77 11.94 -3.41
CA VAL A 29 -36.23 10.90 -2.49
C VAL A 29 -36.78 9.66 -3.23
N ALA A 30 -36.86 8.52 -2.53
CA ALA A 30 -37.43 7.31 -3.12
C ALA A 30 -38.92 7.56 -3.41
N GLY A 31 -39.40 7.20 -4.59
CA GLY A 31 -40.79 7.41 -4.99
C GLY A 31 -41.11 8.80 -5.53
N ALA A 32 -40.14 9.73 -5.56
CA ALA A 32 -40.32 10.99 -6.27
C ALA A 32 -40.45 10.74 -7.80
N PRO A 33 -41.34 11.46 -8.50
CA PRO A 33 -41.49 11.32 -9.94
C PRO A 33 -40.16 11.54 -10.68
N GLY A 34 -39.79 10.61 -11.57
CA GLY A 34 -38.56 10.71 -12.34
C GLY A 34 -37.28 10.35 -11.57
N VAL A 35 -37.35 9.93 -10.31
CA VAL A 35 -36.18 9.55 -9.50
C VAL A 35 -36.05 8.03 -9.39
N ARG A 36 -34.87 7.51 -9.72
CA ARG A 36 -34.51 6.09 -9.51
C ARG A 36 -33.29 5.99 -8.61
N LYS A 37 -33.41 5.29 -7.48
CA LYS A 37 -32.32 5.10 -6.52
C LYS A 37 -31.58 3.79 -6.74
N PHE A 38 -30.26 3.84 -6.65
CA PHE A 38 -29.34 2.71 -6.65
C PHE A 38 -28.41 2.83 -5.45
N SER A 39 -28.09 1.70 -4.80
CA SER A 39 -27.29 1.71 -3.58
C SER A 39 -26.31 0.55 -3.52
N ASP A 40 -25.13 0.81 -2.97
CA ASP A 40 -24.15 -0.21 -2.60
C ASP A 40 -23.97 -0.24 -1.07
N PRO A 41 -24.64 -1.16 -0.36
CA PRO A 41 -24.51 -1.31 1.08
C PRO A 41 -23.21 -2.03 1.45
N ALA A 42 -22.64 -1.68 2.61
CA ALA A 42 -21.43 -2.29 3.19
C ALA A 42 -20.22 -2.35 2.24
N THR A 43 -20.19 -1.51 1.21
CA THR A 43 -19.17 -1.58 0.16
C THR A 43 -17.96 -0.73 0.51
N SER A 44 -16.79 -1.36 0.45
CA SER A 44 -15.51 -0.71 0.71
C SER A 44 -15.32 0.49 -0.21
N SER A 45 -14.85 1.60 0.37
CA SER A 45 -14.42 2.79 -0.40
C SER A 45 -13.28 2.47 -1.37
N LYS A 46 -12.62 1.31 -1.24
CA LYS A 46 -11.53 0.88 -2.12
C LYS A 46 -12.02 0.27 -3.44
N THR A 47 -13.27 -0.18 -3.53
CA THR A 47 -13.81 -0.77 -4.75
C THR A 47 -14.16 0.34 -5.75
N PRO A 48 -13.59 0.34 -6.98
CA PRO A 48 -13.94 1.32 -8.02
C PRO A 48 -15.44 1.37 -8.28
N ALA A 49 -15.98 2.54 -8.59
CA ALA A 49 -17.43 2.75 -8.71
C ALA A 49 -18.09 1.77 -9.69
N LEU A 50 -17.52 1.64 -10.90
CA LEU A 50 -18.01 0.79 -11.99
C LEU A 50 -17.94 -0.71 -11.70
N LYS A 51 -17.20 -1.14 -10.66
CA LYS A 51 -17.11 -2.56 -10.26
C LYS A 51 -18.11 -2.95 -9.18
N ARG A 52 -18.97 -2.04 -8.76
CA ARG A 52 -19.94 -2.28 -7.69
C ARG A 52 -21.27 -2.75 -8.25
N ALA A 53 -21.97 -3.61 -7.50
CA ALA A 53 -23.21 -4.21 -7.97
C ALA A 53 -24.31 -3.15 -8.17
N GLY A 54 -24.46 -2.22 -7.23
CA GLY A 54 -25.45 -1.13 -7.34
C GLY A 54 -25.16 -0.19 -8.52
N PHE A 55 -23.88 0.05 -8.83
CA PHE A 55 -23.52 0.81 -10.04
C PHE A 55 -23.80 0.01 -11.32
N ALA A 56 -23.53 -1.29 -11.34
CA ALA A 56 -23.86 -2.14 -12.49
C ALA A 56 -25.38 -2.16 -12.76
N ASP A 57 -26.20 -2.16 -11.71
CA ASP A 57 -27.65 -2.05 -11.83
C ASP A 57 -28.08 -0.69 -12.40
N LEU A 58 -27.44 0.39 -11.95
CA LEU A 58 -27.62 1.73 -12.50
C LEU A 58 -27.27 1.77 -13.98
N ALA A 59 -26.11 1.22 -14.35
CA ALA A 59 -25.63 1.20 -15.72
C ALA A 59 -26.55 0.42 -16.66
N ARG A 60 -27.18 -0.68 -16.19
CA ARG A 60 -28.19 -1.42 -16.96
C ARG A 60 -29.49 -0.64 -17.15
N TYR A 61 -29.83 0.26 -16.24
CA TYR A 61 -31.06 1.06 -16.30
C TYR A 61 -30.88 2.36 -17.09
N ALA A 62 -29.70 2.95 -17.03
CA ALA A 62 -29.41 4.28 -17.56
C ALA A 62 -29.70 4.41 -19.06
N ARG A 63 -30.25 5.56 -19.44
CA ARG A 63 -30.54 5.91 -20.84
C ARG A 63 -29.88 7.23 -21.19
N PRO A 64 -29.59 7.47 -22.49
CA PRO A 64 -29.16 8.77 -22.97
C PRO A 64 -30.08 9.89 -22.48
N GLY A 65 -29.49 10.94 -21.91
CA GLY A 65 -30.20 12.08 -21.35
C GLY A 65 -30.61 11.93 -19.87
N ASP A 66 -30.39 10.79 -19.22
CA ASP A 66 -30.54 10.68 -17.77
C ASP A 66 -29.45 11.47 -17.03
N THR A 67 -29.68 11.78 -15.75
CA THR A 67 -28.70 12.45 -14.87
C THR A 67 -28.32 11.52 -13.73
N LEU A 68 -27.03 11.15 -13.65
CA LEU A 68 -26.45 10.51 -12.48
C LEU A 68 -26.18 11.56 -11.41
N THR A 69 -26.99 11.56 -10.35
CA THR A 69 -26.87 12.48 -9.23
C THR A 69 -26.31 11.79 -7.98
N VAL A 70 -25.27 12.37 -7.39
CA VAL A 70 -24.70 11.91 -6.12
C VAL A 70 -24.59 13.05 -5.11
N ALA A 71 -24.70 12.73 -3.82
CA ALA A 71 -24.59 13.75 -2.77
C ALA A 71 -23.20 14.41 -2.74
N GLU A 72 -22.14 13.61 -2.84
CA GLU A 72 -20.74 14.04 -2.79
C GLU A 72 -19.92 13.16 -3.73
N LEU A 73 -19.00 13.72 -4.51
CA LEU A 73 -18.25 12.95 -5.52
C LEU A 73 -17.39 11.83 -4.90
N TYR A 74 -16.74 12.10 -3.78
CA TYR A 74 -15.90 11.12 -3.07
C TYR A 74 -16.70 10.01 -2.36
N ARG A 75 -18.05 10.07 -2.38
CA ARG A 75 -18.90 8.95 -1.95
C ARG A 75 -19.08 7.94 -3.09
N LEU A 76 -19.06 8.42 -4.33
CA LEU A 76 -19.08 7.59 -5.53
C LEU A 76 -17.67 7.09 -5.85
N CYS A 77 -16.69 7.97 -5.95
CA CYS A 77 -15.36 7.66 -6.47
C CYS A 77 -14.30 7.66 -5.36
N ARG A 78 -13.33 6.75 -5.45
CA ARG A 78 -12.27 6.61 -4.43
C ARG A 78 -11.05 7.51 -4.66
N ASP A 79 -10.74 7.79 -5.92
CA ASP A 79 -9.55 8.53 -6.34
C ASP A 79 -9.77 9.24 -7.68
N LEU A 80 -8.76 10.00 -8.13
CA LEU A 80 -8.79 10.74 -9.39
C LEU A 80 -9.05 9.81 -10.58
N ALA A 81 -8.39 8.66 -10.63
CA ALA A 81 -8.56 7.70 -11.71
C ALA A 81 -10.02 7.17 -11.76
N ASP A 82 -10.61 6.87 -10.61
CA ASP A 82 -12.00 6.43 -10.50
C ASP A 82 -12.99 7.55 -10.92
N ILE A 83 -12.70 8.82 -10.57
CA ILE A 83 -13.48 9.98 -11.04
C ILE A 83 -13.43 10.09 -12.56
N LEU A 84 -12.24 10.03 -13.16
CA LEU A 84 -12.08 10.12 -14.61
C LEU A 84 -12.76 8.94 -15.32
N THR A 85 -12.70 7.74 -14.74
CA THR A 85 -13.34 6.55 -15.30
C THR A 85 -14.87 6.67 -15.28
N VAL A 86 -15.45 7.15 -14.17
CA VAL A 86 -16.89 7.41 -14.08
C VAL A 86 -17.30 8.52 -15.04
N ARG A 87 -16.51 9.58 -15.15
CA ARG A 87 -16.77 10.68 -16.09
C ARG A 87 -16.79 10.19 -17.54
N ALA A 88 -15.80 9.39 -17.93
CA ALA A 88 -15.74 8.77 -19.26
C ALA A 88 -16.96 7.88 -19.52
N TRP A 89 -17.33 7.04 -18.54
CA TRP A 89 -18.54 6.22 -18.65
C TRP A 89 -19.80 7.07 -18.87
N CYS A 90 -19.97 8.17 -18.12
CA CYS A 90 -21.09 9.09 -18.28
C CYS A 90 -21.11 9.71 -19.71
N GLN A 91 -19.94 10.08 -20.24
CA GLN A 91 -19.81 10.63 -21.59
C GLN A 91 -20.23 9.61 -22.65
N ASP A 92 -19.70 8.39 -22.57
CA ASP A 92 -19.97 7.31 -23.53
C ASP A 92 -21.47 6.94 -23.57
N HIS A 93 -22.17 7.07 -22.43
CA HIS A 93 -23.59 6.72 -22.30
C HIS A 93 -24.52 7.93 -22.42
N GLN A 94 -23.98 9.12 -22.68
CA GLN A 94 -24.72 10.39 -22.75
C GLN A 94 -25.54 10.67 -21.49
N VAL A 95 -24.98 10.31 -20.33
CA VAL A 95 -25.54 10.53 -18.99
C VAL A 95 -24.85 11.73 -18.37
N LYS A 96 -25.62 12.67 -17.81
CA LYS A 96 -25.06 13.82 -17.10
C LYS A 96 -24.54 13.40 -15.73
N LEU A 97 -23.46 14.02 -15.24
CA LEU A 97 -22.95 13.76 -13.89
C LEU A 97 -23.15 14.99 -12.99
N ARG A 98 -23.97 14.85 -11.94
CA ARG A 98 -24.28 15.92 -11.00
C ARG A 98 -23.86 15.56 -9.58
N VAL A 99 -23.26 16.53 -8.88
CA VAL A 99 -22.88 16.40 -7.47
C VAL A 99 -23.58 17.50 -6.67
N LEU A 100 -24.19 17.15 -5.53
CA LEU A 100 -24.97 18.12 -4.73
C LEU A 100 -24.13 18.96 -3.76
N SER A 101 -22.95 18.49 -3.37
CA SER A 101 -22.11 19.16 -2.36
C SER A 101 -20.61 19.04 -2.66
N GLY A 102 -19.85 20.02 -2.19
CA GLY A 102 -18.40 20.12 -2.35
C GLY A 102 -17.98 21.07 -3.47
N ALA A 103 -16.67 21.15 -3.74
CA ALA A 103 -16.10 22.11 -4.69
C ALA A 103 -16.63 22.00 -6.13
N LEU A 104 -17.23 20.86 -6.48
CA LEU A 104 -17.76 20.57 -7.81
C LEU A 104 -19.28 20.75 -7.92
N SER A 105 -19.98 21.14 -6.84
CA SER A 105 -21.45 21.23 -6.85
C SER A 105 -22.00 22.40 -7.67
N GLY A 106 -21.16 23.39 -7.99
CA GLY A 106 -21.53 24.51 -8.86
C GLY A 106 -21.55 24.15 -10.36
N ILE A 107 -21.09 22.95 -10.73
CA ILE A 107 -21.06 22.49 -12.12
C ILE A 107 -22.30 21.61 -12.37
N THR A 108 -23.14 22.04 -13.31
CA THR A 108 -24.41 21.37 -13.61
C THR A 108 -24.24 20.00 -14.25
N ASP A 109 -23.20 19.82 -15.07
CA ASP A 109 -22.84 18.54 -15.67
C ASP A 109 -21.31 18.36 -15.72
N LEU A 110 -20.80 17.55 -14.80
CA LEU A 110 -19.38 17.22 -14.71
C LEU A 110 -18.91 16.32 -15.87
N ALA A 111 -19.83 15.65 -16.58
CA ALA A 111 -19.52 14.86 -17.76
C ALA A 111 -19.42 15.70 -19.04
N SER A 112 -19.82 16.98 -19.00
CA SER A 112 -19.74 17.87 -20.15
C SER A 112 -18.33 17.92 -20.74
N THR A 113 -18.25 17.85 -22.07
CA THR A 113 -16.99 17.84 -22.83
C THR A 113 -16.54 19.25 -23.23
N ASP A 114 -17.20 20.30 -22.75
CA ASP A 114 -16.73 21.66 -22.98
C ASP A 114 -15.37 21.91 -22.31
N ALA A 115 -14.56 22.77 -22.93
CA ALA A 115 -13.18 23.00 -22.52
C ALA A 115 -13.09 23.53 -21.08
N THR A 116 -14.02 24.41 -20.69
CA THR A 116 -14.05 25.04 -19.37
C THR A 116 -14.35 24.02 -18.28
N THR A 117 -15.41 23.22 -18.43
CA THR A 117 -15.77 22.17 -17.48
C THR A 117 -14.67 21.13 -17.38
N THR A 118 -14.11 20.71 -18.53
CA THR A 118 -13.01 19.74 -18.54
C THR A 118 -11.79 20.27 -17.79
N MET A 119 -11.41 21.54 -18.00
CA MET A 119 -10.32 22.18 -17.25
C MET A 119 -10.61 22.25 -15.75
N LEU A 120 -11.79 22.75 -15.36
CA LEU A 120 -12.16 22.91 -13.94
C LEU A 120 -12.20 21.58 -13.20
N VAL A 121 -12.78 20.54 -13.81
CA VAL A 121 -12.80 19.19 -13.24
C VAL A 121 -11.38 18.67 -13.07
N ASN A 122 -10.54 18.76 -14.10
CA ASN A 122 -9.17 18.27 -14.03
C ASN A 122 -8.36 18.99 -12.94
N VAL A 123 -8.47 20.32 -12.83
CA VAL A 123 -7.78 21.10 -11.80
C VAL A 123 -8.25 20.72 -10.41
N LEU A 124 -9.57 20.73 -10.15
CA LEU A 124 -10.12 20.46 -8.82
C LEU A 124 -9.85 19.03 -8.36
N VAL A 125 -9.93 18.06 -9.26
CA VAL A 125 -9.62 16.67 -8.91
C VAL A 125 -8.12 16.49 -8.69
N SER A 126 -7.26 17.19 -9.45
CA SER A 126 -5.81 17.20 -9.21
C SER A 126 -5.44 17.79 -7.86
N VAL A 127 -6.06 18.91 -7.47
CA VAL A 127 -5.87 19.50 -6.13
C VAL A 127 -6.32 18.55 -5.03
N GLY A 128 -7.46 17.87 -5.20
CA GLY A 128 -7.94 16.88 -4.24
C GLY A 128 -7.05 15.63 -4.16
N GLN A 129 -6.35 15.27 -5.24
CA GLN A 129 -5.34 14.20 -5.23
C GLN A 129 -4.09 14.66 -4.48
N PHE A 130 -3.58 15.85 -4.78
CA PHE A 130 -2.44 16.46 -4.09
C PHE A 130 -2.65 16.52 -2.57
N GLN A 131 -3.80 17.00 -2.11
CA GLN A 131 -4.12 17.06 -0.67
C GLN A 131 -4.12 15.68 0.00
N ARG A 132 -4.65 14.66 -0.69
CA ARG A 132 -4.65 13.28 -0.17
C ARG A 132 -3.26 12.70 -0.09
N ASP A 133 -2.42 12.97 -1.10
CA ASP A 133 -1.05 12.49 -1.13
C ASP A 133 -0.21 13.15 -0.03
N LEU A 134 -0.36 14.46 0.17
CA LEU A 134 0.27 15.18 1.27
C LEU A 134 -0.17 14.64 2.65
N GLN A 135 -1.46 14.38 2.85
CA GLN A 135 -1.94 13.79 4.12
C GLN A 135 -1.35 12.39 4.35
N ASN A 136 -1.21 11.60 3.30
CA ASN A 136 -0.59 10.28 3.38
C ASN A 136 0.91 10.37 3.70
N GLU A 137 1.63 11.33 3.12
CA GLU A 137 3.03 11.62 3.42
C GLU A 137 3.21 11.98 4.90
N LEU A 138 2.48 12.98 5.38
CA LEU A 138 2.50 13.40 6.80
C LEU A 138 2.18 12.25 7.75
N THR A 139 1.23 11.38 7.37
CA THR A 139 0.89 10.19 8.17
C THR A 139 2.06 9.21 8.23
N ARG A 140 2.75 8.97 7.10
CA ARG A 140 3.92 8.09 7.06
C ARG A 140 5.06 8.64 7.90
N ASP A 141 5.31 9.94 7.84
CA ASP A 141 6.35 10.61 8.63
C ASP A 141 6.04 10.54 10.12
N GLY A 142 4.79 10.80 10.50
CA GLY A 142 4.32 10.62 11.88
C GLY A 142 4.47 9.18 12.39
N LEU A 143 4.16 8.19 11.56
CA LEU A 143 4.37 6.78 11.89
C LEU A 143 5.86 6.43 12.00
N ALA A 144 6.71 6.99 11.14
CA ALA A 144 8.16 6.79 11.19
C ALA A 144 8.75 7.40 12.47
N ALA A 145 8.37 8.62 12.82
CA ALA A 145 8.77 9.29 14.05
C ALA A 145 8.29 8.51 15.30
N ALA A 146 7.04 8.03 15.29
CA ALA A 146 6.52 7.21 16.39
C ALA A 146 7.30 5.90 16.56
N ARG A 147 7.68 5.22 15.46
CA ARG A 147 8.54 4.03 15.51
C ARG A 147 9.93 4.34 16.04
N ALA A 148 10.54 5.43 15.59
CA ALA A 148 11.85 5.87 16.06
C ALA A 148 11.83 6.21 17.57
N ALA A 149 10.71 6.75 18.06
CA ALA A 149 10.48 6.98 19.49
C ALA A 149 10.10 5.71 20.28
N GLY A 150 10.21 4.51 19.69
CA GLY A 150 9.91 3.24 20.35
C GLY A 150 8.43 2.96 20.61
N LYS A 151 7.50 3.73 20.05
CA LYS A 151 6.06 3.49 20.25
C LYS A 151 5.61 2.26 19.48
N THR A 152 4.90 1.37 20.18
CA THR A 152 4.25 0.23 19.54
C THR A 152 3.01 0.70 18.78
N LEU A 153 3.03 0.59 17.46
CA LEU A 153 1.92 0.98 16.59
C LEU A 153 0.94 -0.18 16.37
N GLY A 154 -0.34 0.14 16.17
CA GLY A 154 -1.40 -0.83 15.88
C GLY A 154 -2.27 -1.15 17.09
N ARG A 155 -3.07 -2.22 16.98
CA ARG A 155 -4.00 -2.62 18.04
C ARG A 155 -3.19 -3.10 19.26
N PRO A 156 -3.40 -2.55 20.46
CA PRO A 156 -2.76 -3.06 21.67
C PRO A 156 -3.14 -4.53 21.87
N ALA A 157 -2.20 -5.34 22.33
CA ALA A 157 -2.51 -6.75 22.59
C ALA A 157 -3.54 -6.82 23.72
N ARG A 158 -4.49 -7.76 23.68
CA ARG A 158 -5.51 -7.87 24.74
C ARG A 158 -4.92 -8.10 26.13
N LEU A 159 -3.68 -8.58 26.19
CA LEU A 159 -2.96 -8.89 27.42
C LEU A 159 -1.98 -7.78 27.85
N THR A 160 -1.88 -6.63 27.17
CA THR A 160 -0.89 -5.57 27.52
C THR A 160 -1.22 -4.76 28.78
N GLN A 161 -2.24 -5.13 29.55
CA GLN A 161 -2.40 -4.53 30.89
C GLN A 161 -1.26 -5.02 31.79
N ALA A 162 -0.59 -4.08 32.46
CA ALA A 162 0.48 -4.38 33.41
C ALA A 162 -0.06 -5.36 34.48
N GLY A 163 0.68 -6.44 34.75
CA GLY A 163 0.28 -7.53 35.64
C GLY A 163 -0.28 -8.77 34.93
N THR A 164 -1.08 -8.62 33.87
CA THR A 164 -1.70 -9.78 33.19
C THR A 164 -0.67 -10.64 32.44
N ILE A 165 0.38 -10.03 31.89
CA ILE A 165 1.46 -10.78 31.22
C ILE A 165 2.28 -11.57 32.23
N ASP A 166 2.61 -10.96 33.37
CA ASP A 166 3.44 -11.59 34.39
C ASP A 166 2.71 -12.75 35.07
N ASP A 167 1.40 -12.60 35.30
CA ASP A 167 0.54 -13.68 35.79
C ASP A 167 0.52 -14.86 34.81
N VAL A 168 0.30 -14.61 33.52
CA VAL A 168 0.29 -15.65 32.48
C VAL A 168 1.64 -16.38 32.41
N ARG A 169 2.76 -15.64 32.54
CA ARG A 169 4.12 -16.22 32.53
C ARG A 169 4.38 -17.06 33.77
N ARG A 170 4.04 -16.55 34.96
CA ARG A 170 4.19 -17.26 36.24
C ARG A 170 3.39 -18.55 36.23
N ASP A 171 2.12 -18.49 35.85
CA ASP A 171 1.22 -19.65 35.89
C ASP A 171 1.64 -20.70 34.85
N TYR A 172 2.17 -20.29 33.69
CA TYR A 172 2.77 -21.21 32.71
C TYR A 172 4.02 -21.91 33.26
N LEU A 173 4.93 -21.18 33.93
CA LEU A 173 6.11 -21.77 34.56
C LEU A 173 5.73 -22.71 35.72
N ALA A 174 4.59 -22.47 36.38
CA ALA A 174 4.01 -23.37 37.37
C ALA A 174 3.32 -24.62 36.76
N GLY A 175 3.33 -24.78 35.43
CA GLY A 175 2.82 -25.96 34.73
C GLY A 175 1.42 -25.80 34.12
N ALA A 176 0.82 -24.61 34.15
CA ALA A 176 -0.49 -24.39 33.54
C ALA A 176 -0.43 -24.55 32.01
N SER A 177 -1.41 -25.28 31.44
CA SER A 177 -1.49 -25.45 29.98
C SER A 177 -1.91 -24.16 29.28
N ILE A 178 -1.43 -23.95 28.05
CA ILE A 178 -1.82 -22.83 27.17
C ILE A 178 -3.35 -22.73 27.02
N ALA A 179 -4.05 -23.87 27.01
CA ALA A 179 -5.51 -23.93 26.89
C ALA A 179 -6.22 -23.48 28.17
N ALA A 180 -5.65 -23.75 29.35
CA ALA A 180 -6.18 -23.26 30.62
C ALA A 180 -6.03 -21.73 30.73
N LEU A 181 -4.83 -21.22 30.45
CA LEU A 181 -4.54 -19.78 30.47
C LEU A 181 -5.42 -19.00 29.49
N ALA A 182 -5.66 -19.55 28.29
CA ALA A 182 -6.54 -18.92 27.30
C ALA A 182 -7.98 -18.75 27.82
N ARG A 183 -8.50 -19.75 28.56
CA ARG A 183 -9.84 -19.68 29.16
C ARG A 183 -9.89 -18.71 30.33
N GLN A 184 -8.90 -18.77 31.23
CA GLN A 184 -8.78 -17.90 32.40
C GLN A 184 -8.77 -16.42 32.02
N HIS A 185 -8.01 -16.06 30.98
CA HIS A 185 -7.88 -14.67 30.52
C HIS A 185 -8.85 -14.29 29.40
N GLN A 186 -9.77 -15.18 29.01
CA GLN A 186 -10.76 -14.97 27.93
C GLN A 186 -10.13 -14.47 26.62
N VAL A 187 -8.98 -15.04 26.25
CA VAL A 187 -8.25 -14.73 25.02
C VAL A 187 -8.03 -15.98 24.17
N SER A 188 -7.67 -15.80 22.90
CA SER A 188 -7.32 -16.93 22.06
C SER A 188 -6.02 -17.60 22.52
N ARG A 189 -5.88 -18.91 22.25
CA ARG A 189 -4.61 -19.63 22.47
C ARG A 189 -3.45 -18.97 21.73
N ALA A 190 -3.71 -18.36 20.57
CA ALA A 190 -2.71 -17.62 19.81
C ALA A 190 -2.20 -16.38 20.56
N ALA A 191 -3.06 -15.68 21.31
CA ALA A 191 -2.64 -14.56 22.14
C ALA A 191 -1.70 -15.02 23.26
N ILE A 192 -2.07 -16.07 24.00
CA ILE A 192 -1.23 -16.68 25.04
C ILE A 192 0.11 -17.15 24.46
N ARG A 193 0.10 -17.85 23.32
CA ARG A 193 1.33 -18.28 22.63
C ARG A 193 2.22 -17.12 22.18
N THR A 194 1.63 -15.98 21.85
CA THR A 194 2.38 -14.77 21.48
C THR A 194 3.04 -14.16 22.71
N THR A 195 2.35 -14.16 23.86
CA THR A 195 2.87 -13.69 25.14
C THR A 195 3.97 -14.59 25.71
N LEU A 196 3.84 -15.91 25.53
CA LEU A 196 4.81 -16.92 25.99
C LEU A 196 5.82 -17.30 24.90
N ALA A 197 5.96 -16.51 23.83
CA ALA A 197 6.70 -16.90 22.62
C ALA A 197 8.18 -17.21 22.88
N ASP A 198 8.75 -16.64 23.94
CA ASP A 198 10.12 -16.83 24.43
C ASP A 198 10.28 -18.06 25.36
N LEU A 199 9.20 -18.57 25.94
CA LEU A 199 9.19 -19.69 26.90
C LEU A 199 8.76 -21.04 26.28
N LEU A 200 8.45 -21.07 24.99
CA LEU A 200 7.99 -22.29 24.31
C LEU A 200 9.17 -23.09 23.72
N PRO A 201 9.33 -24.39 24.06
CA PRO A 201 10.54 -25.17 23.76
C PRO A 201 10.73 -25.54 22.28
N ASP A 202 9.70 -25.45 21.44
CA ASP A 202 9.78 -25.79 20.02
C ASP A 202 9.28 -24.64 19.13
N ARG A 203 10.23 -23.81 18.70
CA ARG A 203 10.02 -22.93 17.57
C ARG A 203 11.05 -23.26 16.50
N PRO A 204 10.69 -23.84 15.34
CA PRO A 204 11.51 -23.62 14.15
C PRO A 204 11.53 -22.11 13.95
N ALA A 205 12.73 -21.51 13.97
CA ALA A 205 12.92 -20.08 13.79
C ALA A 205 11.95 -19.59 12.72
N ARG A 206 11.11 -18.60 13.07
CA ARG A 206 10.19 -17.99 12.09
C ARG A 206 11.06 -17.68 10.87
N PRO A 207 10.72 -18.08 9.63
CA PRO A 207 11.48 -17.63 8.48
C PRO A 207 11.55 -16.12 8.62
N THR A 208 12.76 -15.60 8.86
CA THR A 208 13.01 -14.18 8.82
C THR A 208 12.40 -13.75 7.51
N LYS A 209 11.52 -12.76 7.55
CA LYS A 209 10.87 -12.26 6.35
C LYS A 209 12.02 -11.70 5.51
N THR A 210 12.59 -12.53 4.65
CA THR A 210 13.79 -12.20 3.88
C THR A 210 13.43 -10.93 3.15
N ALA A 211 14.21 -9.88 3.39
CA ALA A 211 13.99 -8.61 2.71
C ALA A 211 13.90 -8.90 1.21
N PRO A 212 12.93 -8.29 0.50
CA PRO A 212 12.74 -8.58 -0.92
C PRO A 212 14.08 -8.42 -1.65
N PRO A 213 14.43 -9.35 -2.55
CA PRO A 213 15.73 -9.33 -3.20
C PRO A 213 15.89 -8.03 -3.98
N VAL A 214 17.08 -7.44 -3.85
CA VAL A 214 17.43 -6.16 -4.48
C VAL A 214 18.28 -6.43 -5.70
N ARG A 215 18.00 -5.67 -6.76
CA ARG A 215 18.75 -5.70 -8.00
C ARG A 215 19.91 -4.72 -7.93
N VAL A 216 21.14 -5.21 -8.04
CA VAL A 216 22.37 -4.42 -8.04
C VAL A 216 23.20 -4.75 -9.27
N GLU A 217 23.83 -3.74 -9.85
CA GLU A 217 24.74 -3.87 -10.98
C GLU A 217 26.20 -3.90 -10.51
N ILE A 218 26.86 -5.05 -10.69
CA ILE A 218 28.27 -5.26 -10.37
C ILE A 218 29.12 -4.93 -11.61
N PRO A 219 30.07 -3.99 -11.54
CA PRO A 219 31.00 -3.74 -12.64
C PRO A 219 31.82 -4.99 -12.99
N GLY A 220 32.05 -5.26 -14.28
CA GLY A 220 32.65 -6.50 -14.76
C GLY A 220 34.06 -6.80 -14.23
N GLN A 221 34.84 -5.78 -13.88
CA GLN A 221 36.15 -6.00 -13.23
C GLN A 221 36.01 -6.60 -11.84
N ILE A 222 34.98 -6.22 -11.08
CA ILE A 222 34.69 -6.76 -9.75
C ILE A 222 33.99 -8.12 -9.86
N ALA A 223 33.05 -8.26 -10.81
CA ALA A 223 32.38 -9.53 -11.07
C ALA A 223 33.37 -10.64 -11.46
N ALA A 224 34.38 -10.33 -12.28
CA ALA A 224 35.43 -11.29 -12.64
C ALA A 224 36.22 -11.76 -11.41
N LEU A 225 36.69 -10.81 -10.58
CA LEU A 225 37.44 -11.14 -9.35
C LEU A 225 36.63 -12.00 -8.38
N LEU A 226 35.33 -11.71 -8.23
CA LEU A 226 34.44 -12.48 -7.36
C LEU A 226 34.13 -13.88 -7.92
N THR A 227 34.06 -14.03 -9.25
CA THR A 227 33.75 -15.33 -9.87
C THR A 227 34.88 -16.34 -9.62
N ASP A 228 36.12 -15.88 -9.54
CA ASP A 228 37.30 -16.69 -9.31
C ASP A 228 37.65 -16.84 -7.80
N HIS A 229 36.82 -16.31 -6.89
CA HIS A 229 37.10 -16.32 -5.45
C HIS A 229 36.76 -17.69 -4.81
N PRO A 230 37.73 -18.37 -4.16
CA PRO A 230 37.53 -19.74 -3.66
C PRO A 230 36.60 -19.82 -2.44
N ASP A 231 36.53 -18.77 -1.61
CA ASP A 231 35.84 -18.82 -0.31
C ASP A 231 34.43 -18.21 -0.32
N LEU A 232 33.76 -18.19 -1.47
CA LEU A 232 32.35 -17.78 -1.52
C LEU A 232 31.43 -18.91 -1.09
N ASP A 233 30.36 -18.58 -0.37
CA ASP A 233 29.31 -19.54 -0.01
C ASP A 233 28.47 -19.97 -1.23
N PRO A 234 27.79 -21.13 -1.18
CA PRO A 234 26.98 -21.61 -2.31
C PRO A 234 25.89 -20.62 -2.75
N SER A 235 25.29 -19.87 -1.82
CA SER A 235 24.29 -18.84 -2.13
C SER A 235 24.87 -17.64 -2.90
N GLU A 236 26.11 -17.27 -2.60
CA GLU A 236 26.83 -16.16 -3.24
C GLU A 236 27.25 -16.55 -4.66
N ARG A 237 27.81 -17.75 -4.81
CA ARG A 237 28.14 -18.31 -6.12
C ARG A 237 26.91 -18.42 -7.01
N ASN A 238 25.80 -18.93 -6.47
CA ASN A 238 24.54 -19.02 -7.21
C ASN A 238 24.01 -17.64 -7.64
N ALA A 239 24.19 -16.61 -6.81
CA ALA A 239 23.79 -15.24 -7.15
C ALA A 239 24.63 -14.65 -8.30
N LEU A 240 25.94 -14.93 -8.32
CA LEU A 240 26.83 -14.51 -9.41
C LEU A 240 26.54 -15.26 -10.71
N THR A 241 26.38 -16.58 -10.66
CA THR A 241 26.10 -17.41 -11.85
C THR A 241 24.70 -17.17 -12.42
N GLY A 242 23.73 -16.85 -11.56
CA GLY A 242 22.36 -16.49 -11.96
C GLY A 242 22.22 -15.04 -12.45
N GLY A 243 23.28 -14.24 -12.36
CA GLY A 243 23.29 -12.84 -12.79
C GLY A 243 23.18 -12.68 -14.31
N ARG A 244 22.60 -11.56 -14.75
CA ARG A 244 22.48 -11.24 -16.18
C ARG A 244 23.60 -10.29 -16.62
N THR A 245 24.45 -10.76 -17.53
CA THR A 245 25.52 -9.95 -18.11
C THR A 245 25.00 -9.02 -19.20
N THR A 246 25.35 -7.73 -19.13
CA THR A 246 25.10 -6.75 -20.19
C THR A 246 26.43 -6.14 -20.64
N ARG A 247 26.76 -6.24 -21.94
CA ARG A 247 28.00 -5.68 -22.50
C ARG A 247 27.82 -4.22 -22.90
N ARG A 248 28.80 -3.37 -22.57
CA ARG A 248 28.88 -1.97 -23.02
C ARG A 248 30.33 -1.65 -23.40
N GLY A 249 30.61 -1.52 -24.69
CA GLY A 249 31.97 -1.28 -25.21
C GLY A 249 32.93 -2.43 -24.90
N ARG A 250 34.15 -2.11 -24.44
CA ARG A 250 35.16 -3.12 -24.02
C ARG A 250 34.89 -3.75 -22.64
N GLY A 251 33.83 -3.36 -21.94
CA GLY A 251 33.49 -3.86 -20.61
C GLY A 251 32.11 -4.50 -20.53
N TYR A 252 31.80 -5.09 -19.38
CA TYR A 252 30.48 -5.63 -19.06
C TYR A 252 30.05 -5.25 -17.64
N THR A 253 28.75 -5.36 -17.39
CA THR A 253 28.13 -5.23 -16.08
C THR A 253 27.32 -6.49 -15.81
N LEU A 254 27.44 -7.05 -14.60
CA LEU A 254 26.65 -8.19 -14.14
C LEU A 254 25.51 -7.70 -13.25
N THR A 255 24.27 -7.90 -13.69
CA THR A 255 23.09 -7.56 -12.89
C THR A 255 22.71 -8.74 -12.00
N VAL A 256 22.85 -8.60 -10.69
CA VAL A 256 22.54 -9.64 -9.69
C VAL A 256 21.28 -9.24 -8.92
N THR A 257 20.35 -10.18 -8.75
CA THR A 257 19.13 -9.99 -7.95
C THR A 257 19.19 -10.97 -6.78
N ALA A 258 19.53 -10.47 -5.59
CA ALA A 258 19.76 -11.27 -4.40
C ALA A 258 19.35 -10.46 -3.14
N PRO A 259 19.14 -11.10 -1.98
CA PRO A 259 18.86 -10.37 -0.76
C PRO A 259 20.06 -9.48 -0.35
N ALA A 260 19.79 -8.44 0.45
CA ALA A 260 20.78 -7.38 0.72
C ALA A 260 22.02 -7.87 1.48
N ASP A 261 21.89 -8.90 2.30
CA ASP A 261 23.00 -9.57 3.00
C ASP A 261 23.99 -10.21 2.02
N ILE A 262 23.52 -10.90 0.99
CA ILE A 262 24.36 -11.48 -0.07
C ILE A 262 25.15 -10.40 -0.82
N HIS A 263 24.55 -9.22 -1.05
CA HIS A 263 25.30 -8.11 -1.65
C HIS A 263 26.38 -7.55 -0.71
N GLN A 264 26.13 -7.52 0.61
CA GLN A 264 27.11 -7.09 1.61
C GLN A 264 28.26 -8.10 1.75
N THR A 265 27.98 -9.40 1.74
CA THR A 265 29.04 -10.42 1.81
C THR A 265 29.90 -10.44 0.55
N LEU A 266 29.30 -10.33 -0.64
CA LEU A 266 30.04 -10.15 -1.90
C LEU A 266 30.88 -8.86 -1.91
N LEU A 267 30.41 -7.79 -1.26
CA LEU A 267 31.19 -6.56 -1.12
C LEU A 267 32.39 -6.76 -0.20
N GLY A 268 32.22 -7.47 0.91
CA GLY A 268 33.30 -7.87 1.81
C GLY A 268 34.36 -8.73 1.10
N ALA A 269 33.93 -9.72 0.33
CA ALA A 269 34.83 -10.55 -0.48
C ALA A 269 35.55 -9.75 -1.58
N ALA A 270 34.89 -8.77 -2.20
CA ALA A 270 35.56 -7.88 -3.15
C ALA A 270 36.62 -7.01 -2.46
N ALA A 271 36.37 -6.58 -1.22
CA ALA A 271 37.29 -5.74 -0.46
C ALA A 271 38.62 -6.44 -0.16
N THR A 272 38.59 -7.74 0.16
CA THR A 272 39.80 -8.53 0.45
C THR A 272 40.68 -8.71 -0.79
N LEU A 273 40.08 -8.69 -1.98
CA LEU A 273 40.79 -8.82 -3.27
C LEU A 273 41.36 -7.51 -3.80
N ILE A 274 40.96 -6.36 -3.24
CA ILE A 274 41.42 -5.05 -3.73
C ILE A 274 42.59 -4.57 -2.87
N THR A 275 43.77 -4.70 -3.45
CA THR A 275 45.05 -4.27 -2.84
C THR A 275 45.48 -2.89 -3.34
N THR A 276 46.51 -2.31 -2.71
CA THR A 276 47.16 -1.05 -3.14
C THR A 276 47.77 -1.14 -4.54
N GLU A 277 48.12 -2.35 -4.99
CA GLU A 277 48.63 -2.64 -6.34
C GLU A 277 47.53 -2.76 -7.40
N SER A 278 46.26 -2.76 -6.98
CA SER A 278 45.13 -2.82 -7.92
C SER A 278 45.05 -1.57 -8.81
N THR A 279 44.72 -1.80 -10.08
CA THR A 279 44.65 -0.72 -11.07
C THR A 279 43.66 0.38 -10.62
N PRO A 280 43.89 1.65 -11.02
CA PRO A 280 42.95 2.74 -10.74
C PRO A 280 41.52 2.45 -11.22
N ALA A 281 41.38 1.71 -12.32
CA ALA A 281 40.09 1.26 -12.85
C ALA A 281 39.38 0.28 -11.90
N THR A 282 40.10 -0.73 -11.38
CA THR A 282 39.55 -1.71 -10.41
C THR A 282 39.09 -1.02 -9.12
N ARG A 283 39.90 -0.09 -8.60
CA ARG A 283 39.53 0.69 -7.39
C ARG A 283 38.30 1.57 -7.62
N LYS A 284 38.17 2.18 -8.81
CA LYS A 284 36.97 2.94 -9.20
C LYS A 284 35.75 2.03 -9.35
N ALA A 285 35.92 0.84 -9.92
CA ALA A 285 34.87 -0.15 -10.09
C ALA A 285 34.33 -0.64 -8.74
N TYR A 286 35.20 -0.87 -7.76
CA TYR A 286 34.79 -1.21 -6.40
C TYR A 286 34.00 -0.10 -5.71
N ARG A 287 34.48 1.15 -5.72
CA ARG A 287 33.71 2.28 -5.16
C ARG A 287 32.34 2.40 -5.80
N THR A 288 32.26 2.16 -7.12
CA THR A 288 31.00 2.16 -7.86
C THR A 288 30.07 1.04 -7.36
N TYR A 289 30.61 -0.15 -7.10
CA TYR A 289 29.84 -1.26 -6.52
C TYR A 289 29.36 -0.94 -5.10
N THR A 290 30.23 -0.40 -4.24
CA THR A 290 29.89 0.04 -2.88
C THR A 290 28.76 1.06 -2.87
N GLN A 291 28.83 2.07 -3.73
CA GLN A 291 27.78 3.08 -3.83
C GLN A 291 26.44 2.44 -4.24
N ARG A 292 26.45 1.53 -5.21
CA ARG A 292 25.22 0.87 -5.71
C ARG A 292 24.58 -0.06 -4.68
N VAL A 293 25.38 -0.71 -3.82
CA VAL A 293 24.86 -1.51 -2.70
C VAL A 293 24.26 -0.58 -1.64
N ALA A 294 24.94 0.53 -1.32
CA ALA A 294 24.45 1.52 -0.35
C ALA A 294 23.13 2.19 -0.79
N ASP A 295 23.02 2.60 -2.05
CA ASP A 295 21.81 3.21 -2.63
C ASP A 295 20.59 2.27 -2.64
N ARG A 296 20.84 0.95 -2.48
CA ARG A 296 19.82 -0.10 -2.49
C ARG A 296 19.63 -0.76 -1.12
N ALA A 297 20.43 -0.39 -0.12
CA ALA A 297 20.27 -0.87 1.24
C ALA A 297 19.06 -0.21 1.92
N PRO A 298 18.25 -0.94 2.70
CA PRO A 298 17.26 -0.30 3.57
C PRO A 298 17.99 0.59 4.59
N ALA A 299 17.47 1.80 4.85
CA ALA A 299 18.08 2.78 5.75
C ALA A 299 18.48 2.15 7.11
N PRO A 300 19.66 2.50 7.67
CA PRO A 300 20.13 1.91 8.91
C PRO A 300 19.13 2.23 10.03
N THR A 301 18.61 1.18 10.66
CA THR A 301 17.80 1.31 11.87
C THR A 301 18.80 1.57 12.99
N GLY A 302 18.85 2.83 13.46
CA GLY A 302 19.77 3.26 14.52
C GLY A 302 19.58 2.45 15.80
N ALA A 303 20.71 2.07 16.40
CA ALA A 303 20.84 1.41 17.70
C ALA A 303 20.44 2.33 18.86
#